data_AF-A0A816R6E4-F1
#
_entry.id   AF-A0A816R6E4-F1
#
_cell.length_a   1.000
_cell.length_b   1.000
_cell.length_c   1.000
_cell.angle_alpha   90.00
_cell.angle_beta   90.00
_cell.angle_gamma   90.00
#
_symmetry.space_group_name_H-M   'P 1'
#
loop_
_entity.id
_entity.type
_entity.pdbx_description
1 polymer ?
#
loop_
_entity_poly.entity_id
_entity_poly.type
_entity_poly.pdbx_seq_one_letter_code
_entity_poly.pdbx_strand_id
1 'polypeptide(L)'
;MSMVTSDRVSLLNNVKPCKTTWRVEVKVLHSWTQHSNYTGGDSFQFILADKTIHCTCKRLFLAHVKKLQIGAWRFIENFDVTPAGGKYRPTSHEYMMSILSNSNVTDLDSNFLIDVIGQPIDIGDMQVVAVQNKETTKLSFYKYVLHFTE
;
A
#
# COMPACT_ATOMS: atom_id res chain seq x y z
N MET A 1 -20.61 -7.02 15.18
CA MET A 1 -19.27 -7.26 15.75
C MET A 1 -18.35 -6.18 15.23
N SER A 2 -17.78 -5.33 16.09
CA SER A 2 -16.82 -4.31 15.65
C SER A 2 -15.47 -4.99 15.38
N MET A 3 -14.98 -4.89 14.14
CA MET A 3 -13.65 -5.38 13.78
C MET A 3 -12.59 -4.50 14.45
N VAL A 4 -11.65 -5.15 15.14
CA VAL A 4 -10.43 -4.51 15.64
C VAL A 4 -9.55 -4.22 14.43
N THR A 5 -9.46 -2.96 14.03
CA THR A 5 -8.43 -2.51 13.08
C THR A 5 -7.08 -2.59 13.80
N SER A 6 -6.13 -3.33 13.24
CA SER A 6 -4.76 -3.33 13.77
C SER A 6 -4.11 -2.01 13.37
N ASP A 7 -3.96 -1.08 14.32
CA ASP A 7 -3.27 0.20 14.09
C ASP A 7 -1.80 0.02 13.69
N ARG A 8 -1.23 -1.15 13.98
CA ARG A 8 0.16 -1.46 13.62
C ARG A 8 0.26 -1.96 12.19
N VAL A 9 0.90 -1.15 11.35
CA VAL A 9 1.35 -1.53 10.00
C VAL A 9 2.44 -2.59 10.14
N SER A 10 2.30 -3.69 9.41
CA SER A 10 3.27 -4.77 9.38
C SER A 10 4.09 -4.68 8.10
N LEU A 11 5.41 -4.87 8.21
CA LEU A 11 6.24 -5.09 7.03
C LEU A 11 5.77 -6.34 6.31
N LEU A 12 5.79 -6.31 4.98
CA LEU A 12 5.31 -7.42 4.15
C LEU A 12 6.05 -8.74 4.46
N ASN A 13 7.32 -8.64 4.89
CA ASN A 13 8.18 -9.76 5.29
C ASN A 13 7.69 -10.54 6.50
N ASN A 14 6.95 -9.87 7.38
CA ASN A 14 6.50 -10.43 8.64
C ASN A 14 5.11 -11.03 8.52
N VAL A 15 4.47 -10.85 7.36
CA VAL A 15 3.17 -11.40 7.07
C VAL A 15 3.31 -12.90 6.83
N LYS A 16 2.55 -13.69 7.60
CA LYS A 16 2.56 -15.15 7.54
C LYS A 16 1.22 -15.68 7.04
N PRO A 17 1.22 -16.85 6.37
CA PRO A 17 0.00 -17.57 6.06
C PRO A 17 -0.87 -17.82 7.30
N CYS A 18 -2.17 -18.01 7.09
CA CYS A 18 -3.19 -18.34 8.11
C CYS A 18 -3.62 -17.22 9.06
N LYS A 19 -2.92 -16.09 9.11
CA LYS A 19 -3.42 -14.86 9.75
C LYS A 19 -3.90 -13.91 8.66
N THR A 20 -5.12 -13.42 8.79
CA THR A 20 -5.73 -12.49 7.83
C THR A 20 -5.80 -11.06 8.33
N THR A 21 -5.67 -10.82 9.64
CA THR A 21 -5.81 -9.50 10.29
C THR A 21 -4.58 -8.60 10.14
N TRP A 22 -3.87 -8.73 9.03
CA TRP A 22 -2.71 -7.91 8.71
C TRP A 22 -3.13 -6.57 8.12
N ARG A 23 -2.26 -5.57 8.32
CA ARG A 23 -2.30 -4.27 7.66
C ARG A 23 -0.94 -4.01 7.03
N VAL A 24 -0.90 -3.73 5.74
CA VAL A 24 0.34 -3.40 5.01
C VAL A 24 0.19 -2.09 4.27
N GLU A 25 1.30 -1.39 4.08
CA GLU A 25 1.41 -0.23 3.20
C GLU A 25 2.11 -0.66 1.91
N VAL A 26 1.47 -0.42 0.77
CA VAL A 26 1.99 -0.88 -0.53
C VAL A 26 1.72 0.12 -1.63
N LYS A 27 2.63 0.21 -2.59
CA LYS A 27 2.43 0.93 -3.85
C LYS A 27 2.00 -0.05 -4.93
N VAL A 28 1.00 0.31 -5.74
CA VAL A 28 0.62 -0.50 -6.90
C VAL A 28 1.63 -0.23 -8.02
N LEU A 29 2.39 -1.24 -8.43
CA LEU A 29 3.35 -1.14 -9.55
C LEU A 29 2.68 -1.44 -10.89
N HIS A 30 1.82 -2.46 -10.91
CA HIS A 30 1.11 -2.88 -12.13
C HIS A 30 -0.24 -3.49 -11.79
N SER A 31 -1.19 -3.44 -12.73
CA SER A 31 -2.49 -4.07 -12.59
C SER A 31 -3.05 -4.54 -13.93
N TRP A 32 -3.71 -5.69 -13.96
CA TRP A 32 -4.40 -6.20 -15.14
C TRP A 32 -5.62 -7.03 -14.77
N THR A 33 -6.52 -7.23 -15.73
CA THR A 33 -7.65 -8.16 -15.60
C THR A 33 -7.26 -9.51 -16.19
N GLN A 34 -7.23 -10.54 -15.34
CA GLN A 34 -7.06 -11.92 -15.74
C GLN A 34 -8.44 -12.52 -16.01
N HIS A 35 -8.72 -12.75 -17.29
CA HIS A 35 -9.95 -13.41 -17.71
C HIS A 35 -9.90 -14.90 -17.38
N SER A 36 -11.05 -15.45 -17.00
CA SER A 36 -11.17 -16.86 -16.67
C SER A 36 -12.51 -17.43 -17.14
N ASN A 37 -12.45 -18.62 -17.74
CA ASN A 37 -13.63 -19.38 -18.13
C ASN A 37 -14.22 -20.21 -16.96
N TYR A 38 -13.60 -20.16 -15.78
CA TYR A 38 -14.15 -20.80 -14.58
C TYR A 38 -15.34 -20.02 -14.02
N THR A 39 -16.23 -20.71 -13.32
CA THR A 39 -17.42 -20.16 -12.65
C THR A 39 -17.13 -18.99 -11.69
N GLY A 40 -15.89 -18.89 -11.19
CA GLY A 40 -15.43 -17.77 -10.37
C GLY A 40 -15.28 -16.43 -11.12
N GLY A 41 -15.35 -16.45 -12.46
CA GLY A 41 -15.21 -15.29 -13.33
C GLY A 41 -13.82 -14.66 -13.30
N ASP A 42 -13.73 -13.46 -13.89
CA ASP A 42 -12.47 -12.72 -13.98
C ASP A 42 -11.90 -12.36 -12.61
N SER A 43 -10.59 -12.15 -12.60
CA SER A 43 -9.86 -11.65 -11.44
C SER A 43 -9.06 -10.41 -11.81
N PHE A 44 -8.97 -9.48 -10.89
CA PHE A 44 -8.07 -8.34 -10.98
C PHE A 44 -6.78 -8.72 -10.28
N GLN A 45 -5.67 -8.52 -10.97
CA GLN A 45 -4.35 -8.90 -10.51
C GLN A 45 -3.48 -7.66 -10.40
N PHE A 46 -2.61 -7.64 -9.39
CA PHE A 46 -1.75 -6.51 -9.06
C PHE A 46 -0.34 -6.98 -8.75
N ILE A 47 0.64 -6.15 -9.08
CA ILE A 47 2.00 -6.22 -8.53
C ILE A 47 2.14 -5.09 -7.53
N LEU A 48 2.50 -5.43 -6.29
CA LEU A 48 2.65 -4.48 -5.19
C LEU A 48 4.14 -4.30 -4.85
N ALA A 49 4.54 -3.06 -4.58
CA ALA A 49 5.90 -2.68 -4.20
C ALA A 49 6.29 -3.18 -2.79
N ASP A 50 7.52 -2.88 -2.37
CA ASP A 50 8.28 -3.45 -1.23
C ASP A 50 9.04 -4.73 -1.61
N LYS A 51 8.31 -5.78 -2.02
CA LYS A 51 8.94 -7.05 -2.47
C LYS A 51 8.48 -7.56 -3.82
N THR A 52 7.79 -6.74 -4.61
CA THR A 52 7.16 -7.17 -5.86
C THR A 52 6.28 -8.40 -5.60
N ILE A 53 5.32 -8.27 -4.68
CA ILE A 53 4.40 -9.36 -4.36
C ILE A 53 3.21 -9.34 -5.32
N HIS A 54 2.79 -10.52 -5.77
CA HIS A 54 1.58 -10.66 -6.55
C HIS A 54 0.35 -10.63 -5.63
N CYS A 55 -0.67 -9.86 -6.02
CA CYS A 55 -1.94 -9.78 -5.30
C CYS A 55 -3.12 -10.04 -6.26
N THR A 56 -4.04 -10.91 -5.85
CA THR A 56 -5.24 -11.24 -6.62
C THR A 56 -6.52 -10.75 -5.94
N CYS A 57 -7.50 -10.34 -6.74
CA CYS A 57 -8.82 -9.93 -6.29
C CYS A 57 -9.88 -10.55 -7.20
N LYS A 58 -10.85 -11.26 -6.62
CA LYS A 58 -12.00 -11.78 -7.38
C LYS A 58 -12.87 -10.61 -7.84
N ARG A 59 -13.47 -10.70 -9.03
CA ARG A 59 -14.36 -9.67 -9.59
C ARG A 59 -15.48 -9.23 -8.62
N LEU A 60 -16.00 -10.14 -7.80
CA LEU A 60 -17.02 -9.83 -6.79
C LEU A 60 -16.56 -8.79 -5.74
N PHE A 61 -15.26 -8.69 -5.50
CA PHE A 61 -14.66 -7.77 -4.52
C PHE A 61 -14.02 -6.54 -5.18
N LEU A 62 -14.24 -6.32 -6.47
CA LEU A 62 -13.69 -5.17 -7.21
C LEU A 62 -14.01 -3.82 -6.53
N ALA A 63 -15.19 -3.71 -5.92
CA ALA A 63 -15.60 -2.49 -5.23
C ALA A 63 -14.60 -2.07 -4.12
N HIS A 64 -13.97 -3.03 -3.44
CA HIS A 64 -13.01 -2.78 -2.36
C HIS A 64 -11.68 -2.24 -2.88
N VAL A 65 -11.30 -2.58 -4.12
CA VAL A 65 -9.99 -2.24 -4.69
C VAL A 65 -10.04 -1.09 -5.70
N LYS A 66 -11.17 -0.38 -5.83
CA LYS A 66 -11.29 0.78 -6.74
C LYS A 66 -10.23 1.87 -6.47
N LYS A 67 -9.74 1.96 -5.22
CA LYS A 67 -8.70 2.92 -4.80
C LYS A 67 -7.26 2.46 -5.12
N LEU A 68 -7.05 1.21 -5.52
CA LEU A 68 -5.75 0.66 -5.91
C LEU A 68 -5.40 1.10 -7.34
N GLN A 69 -4.99 2.35 -7.49
CA GLN A 69 -4.52 2.91 -8.77
C GLN A 69 -3.01 2.72 -8.90
N ILE A 70 -2.54 2.46 -10.12
CA ILE A 70 -1.10 2.34 -10.41
C ILE A 70 -0.36 3.60 -9.94
N GLY A 71 0.76 3.41 -9.27
CA GLY A 71 1.60 4.46 -8.71
C GLY A 71 1.17 4.97 -7.33
N ALA A 72 -0.03 4.63 -6.86
CA ALA A 72 -0.55 5.11 -5.59
C ALA A 72 -0.12 4.20 -4.43
N TRP A 73 0.25 4.82 -3.30
CA TRP A 73 0.43 4.16 -2.01
C TRP A 73 -0.91 4.01 -1.29
N ARG A 74 -1.21 2.81 -0.79
CA ARG A 74 -2.46 2.49 -0.09
C ARG A 74 -2.19 1.54 1.07
N PHE A 75 -3.02 1.63 2.10
CA PHE A 75 -3.11 0.57 3.10
C PHE A 75 -4.05 -0.53 2.62
N ILE A 76 -3.66 -1.77 2.84
CA ILE A 76 -4.51 -2.94 2.64
C ILE A 76 -4.60 -3.68 3.97
N GLU A 77 -5.82 -3.91 4.41
CA GLU A 77 -6.14 -4.67 5.63
C GLU A 77 -6.95 -5.92 5.30
N ASN A 78 -6.92 -6.90 6.21
CA ASN A 78 -7.78 -8.08 6.16
C ASN A 78 -7.64 -8.86 4.85
N PHE A 79 -6.43 -9.31 4.53
CA PHE A 79 -6.11 -10.03 3.31
C PHE A 79 -5.54 -11.40 3.65
N ASP A 80 -5.64 -12.35 2.71
CA ASP A 80 -5.04 -13.67 2.87
C ASP A 80 -3.65 -13.73 2.22
N VAL A 81 -2.78 -14.58 2.77
CA VAL A 81 -1.45 -14.86 2.23
C VAL A 81 -1.29 -16.36 2.06
N THR A 82 -1.04 -16.74 0.83
CA THR A 82 -0.83 -18.15 0.45
C THR A 82 0.57 -18.29 -0.14
N PRO A 83 1.19 -19.49 -0.06
CA PRO A 83 2.36 -19.77 -0.85
C PRO A 83 2.04 -19.47 -2.33
N ALA A 84 2.86 -18.65 -2.97
CA ALA A 84 2.77 -18.49 -4.39
C ALA A 84 2.95 -19.89 -5.02
N GLY A 85 2.18 -20.18 -6.06
CA GLY A 85 2.06 -21.50 -6.69
C GLY A 85 2.14 -21.38 -8.22
N GLY A 86 2.32 -22.52 -8.90
CA GLY A 86 2.20 -22.60 -10.37
C GLY A 86 3.48 -22.29 -11.15
N LYS A 87 3.46 -22.65 -12.44
CA LYS A 87 4.56 -22.50 -13.41
C LYS A 87 4.71 -21.08 -13.96
N TYR A 88 3.62 -20.31 -13.97
CA TYR A 88 3.57 -18.96 -14.52
C TYR A 88 3.30 -17.98 -13.39
N ARG A 89 4.37 -17.56 -12.71
CA ARG A 89 4.28 -16.58 -11.63
C ARG A 89 4.67 -15.20 -12.15
N PRO A 90 3.84 -14.16 -11.92
CA PRO A 90 4.22 -12.80 -12.27
C PRO A 90 5.45 -12.30 -11.51
N THR A 91 5.73 -12.85 -10.32
CA THR A 91 6.85 -12.45 -9.47
C THR A 91 7.53 -13.66 -8.84
N SER A 92 8.79 -13.49 -8.43
CA SER A 92 9.59 -14.53 -7.76
C SER A 92 9.30 -14.66 -6.25
N HIS A 93 8.37 -13.87 -5.72
CA HIS A 93 8.06 -13.87 -4.29
C HIS A 93 7.47 -15.23 -3.85
N GLU A 94 7.88 -15.71 -2.68
CA GLU A 94 7.47 -17.01 -2.14
C GLU A 94 5.97 -17.07 -1.83
N TYR A 95 5.36 -15.91 -1.59
CA TYR A 95 3.95 -15.77 -1.20
C TYR A 95 3.17 -14.88 -2.16
N MET A 96 1.85 -15.05 -2.17
CA MET A 96 0.88 -14.24 -2.90
C MET A 96 -0.22 -13.75 -1.96
N MET A 97 -0.66 -12.51 -2.17
CA MET A 97 -1.75 -11.88 -1.44
C MET A 97 -3.09 -12.11 -2.14
N SER A 98 -4.18 -12.26 -1.38
CA SER A 98 -5.54 -12.32 -1.92
C SER A 98 -6.49 -11.38 -1.17
N ILE A 99 -7.27 -10.61 -1.92
CA ILE A 99 -8.34 -9.76 -1.40
C ILE A 99 -9.53 -10.62 -1.00
N LEU A 100 -10.01 -10.38 0.21
CA LEU A 100 -11.15 -11.03 0.85
C LEU A 100 -12.37 -10.10 0.82
N SER A 101 -13.55 -10.65 1.13
CA SER A 101 -14.79 -9.88 1.22
C SER A 101 -14.79 -8.83 2.32
N ASN A 102 -13.96 -9.01 3.35
CA ASN A 102 -13.78 -8.07 4.46
C ASN A 102 -12.48 -7.27 4.35
N SER A 103 -11.78 -7.33 3.21
CA SER A 103 -10.62 -6.48 2.99
C SER A 103 -11.01 -5.01 2.94
N ASN A 104 -10.12 -4.18 3.48
CA ASN A 104 -10.26 -2.73 3.47
C ASN A 104 -9.06 -2.11 2.76
N VAL A 105 -9.33 -1.19 1.84
CA VAL A 105 -8.29 -0.40 1.16
C VAL A 105 -8.51 1.06 1.48
N THR A 106 -7.56 1.65 2.18
CA THR A 106 -7.64 3.06 2.60
C THR A 106 -6.51 3.88 2.01
N ASP A 107 -6.76 5.18 1.91
CA ASP A 107 -5.73 6.16 1.58
C ASP A 107 -4.70 6.23 2.71
N LEU A 108 -3.54 6.81 2.43
CA LEU A 108 -2.56 7.12 3.47
C LEU A 108 -3.18 8.13 4.45
N ASP A 109 -3.02 7.88 5.74
CA ASP A 109 -3.37 8.86 6.75
C ASP A 109 -2.36 10.02 6.64
N SER A 110 -2.87 11.26 6.51
CA SER A 110 -2.03 12.46 6.47
C SER A 110 -1.23 12.68 7.75
N ASN A 111 -1.58 12.00 8.84
CA ASN A 111 -0.91 12.08 10.14
C ASN A 111 0.12 10.96 10.38
N PHE A 112 0.43 10.14 9.38
CA PHE A 112 1.41 9.07 9.53
C PHE A 112 2.85 9.58 9.42
N LEU A 113 3.76 8.97 10.20
CA LEU A 113 5.18 9.29 10.15
C LEU A 113 5.84 8.53 9.00
N ILE A 114 6.45 9.27 8.07
CA ILE A 114 7.25 8.71 6.98
C ILE A 114 8.73 8.96 7.26
N ASP A 115 9.59 8.01 6.85
CA ASP A 115 11.03 8.22 6.80
C ASP A 115 11.40 8.81 5.43
N VAL A 116 12.16 9.90 5.42
CA VAL A 116 12.52 10.64 4.20
C VAL A 116 14.02 10.86 4.18
N ILE A 117 14.68 10.27 3.18
CA ILE A 117 16.09 10.49 2.87
C ILE A 117 16.20 11.27 1.56
N GLY A 118 17.07 12.28 1.53
CA GLY A 118 17.36 13.05 0.33
C GLY A 118 18.21 14.28 0.61
N GLN A 119 18.69 14.90 -0.46
CA GLN A 119 19.38 16.18 -0.39
C GLN A 119 18.36 17.32 -0.64
N PRO A 120 18.30 18.34 0.24
CA PRO A 120 17.48 19.52 -0.02
C PRO A 120 18.08 20.29 -1.21
N ILE A 121 17.21 20.82 -2.06
CA ILE A 121 17.63 21.61 -3.23
C ILE A 121 17.77 23.07 -2.84
N ASP A 122 16.89 23.51 -1.95
CA ASP A 122 16.93 24.86 -1.40
C ASP A 122 16.38 24.87 0.03
N ILE A 123 16.75 25.90 0.79
CA ILE A 123 16.34 26.12 2.17
C ILE A 123 15.77 27.53 2.23
N GLY A 124 14.50 27.65 2.56
CA GLY A 124 13.84 28.95 2.72
C GLY A 124 14.32 29.69 3.97
N ASP A 125 13.97 30.98 4.03
CA ASP A 125 14.32 31.82 5.18
C ASP A 125 13.70 31.32 6.49
N MET A 126 14.41 31.55 7.60
CA MET A 126 13.91 31.28 8.94
C MET A 126 12.82 32.30 9.32
N GLN A 127 11.66 31.81 9.72
CA GLN A 127 10.50 32.62 10.11
C GLN A 127 10.15 32.40 11.59
N VAL A 128 9.63 33.43 12.25
CA VAL A 128 9.05 33.32 13.61
C VAL A 128 7.53 33.28 13.47
N VAL A 129 6.89 32.27 14.06
CA VAL A 129 5.45 32.00 13.97
C VAL A 129 4.89 31.81 15.37
N ALA A 130 3.77 32.46 15.69
CA ALA A 130 3.07 32.28 16.96
C ALA A 130 2.18 31.03 16.92
N VAL A 131 2.37 30.13 17.88
CA VAL A 131 1.56 28.90 18.06
C VAL A 131 1.11 28.85 19.52
N GLN A 132 -0.21 28.84 19.76
CA GLN A 132 -0.79 28.83 21.11
C GLN A 132 -0.23 29.94 22.04
N ASN A 133 -0.15 31.18 21.53
CA ASN A 133 0.44 32.34 22.23
C ASN A 133 1.93 32.21 22.60
N LYS A 134 2.66 31.29 21.96
CA LYS A 134 4.11 31.14 22.10
C LYS A 134 4.80 31.30 20.74
N GLU A 135 5.87 32.07 20.69
CA GLU A 135 6.69 32.20 19.48
C GLU A 135 7.52 30.93 19.22
N THR A 136 7.54 30.51 17.96
CA THR A 136 8.25 29.32 17.49
C THR A 136 8.95 29.61 16.16
N THR A 137 10.16 29.10 15.95
CA THR A 137 10.88 29.24 14.68
C THR A 137 10.46 28.16 13.68
N LYS A 138 10.23 28.55 12.43
CA LYS A 138 9.93 27.66 11.30
C LYS A 138 11.01 27.81 10.24
N LEU A 139 11.51 26.69 9.73
CA LEU A 139 12.42 26.62 8.58
C LEU A 139 11.81 25.66 7.55
N SER A 140 11.87 26.03 6.26
CA SER A 140 11.28 25.23 5.18
C SER A 140 12.36 24.73 4.23
N PHE A 141 12.24 23.48 3.80
CA PHE A 141 13.14 22.86 2.81
C PHE A 141 12.39 22.58 1.52
N TYR A 142 13.01 22.84 0.38
CA TYR A 142 12.41 22.61 -0.93
C TYR A 142 13.12 21.47 -1.67
N LYS A 143 12.33 20.66 -2.38
CA LYS A 143 12.78 19.55 -3.21
C LYS A 143 11.90 19.50 -4.46
N TYR A 144 12.46 19.15 -5.62
CA TYR A 144 11.65 18.81 -6.79
C TYR A 144 10.91 17.49 -6.52
N VAL A 145 9.62 17.47 -6.81
CA VAL A 145 8.86 16.23 -6.90
C VAL A 145 9.27 15.53 -8.19
N LEU A 146 10.43 14.87 -8.18
CA LEU A 146 10.78 13.91 -9.21
C LEU A 146 10.00 12.63 -8.90
N HIS A 147 8.97 12.36 -9.71
CA HIS A 147 8.35 11.04 -9.77
C HIS A 147 9.42 10.05 -10.26
N PHE A 148 10.16 9.43 -9.35
CA PHE A 148 10.97 8.26 -9.69
C PHE A 148 10.01 7.09 -9.90
N THR A 149 9.75 6.80 -11.17
CA THR A 149 9.35 5.48 -11.65
C THR A 149 10.64 4.74 -11.98
N GLU A 150 11.06 3.84 -11.10
CA GLU A 150 11.77 2.64 -11.55
C GLU A 150 10.73 1.54 -11.81
#